data_AF-A0A1A8QTC0-F1
#
_entry.id   AF-A0A1A8QTC0-F1
#
_cell.length_a   1.000
_cell.length_b   1.000
_cell.length_c   1.000
_cell.angle_alpha   90.00
_cell.angle_beta   90.00
_cell.angle_gamma   90.00
#
_symmetry.space_group_name_H-M   'P 1'
#
loop_
_entity.id
_entity.type
_entity.pdbx_description
1 polymer ?
#
loop_
_entity_poly.entity_id
_entity_poly.type
_entity_poly.pdbx_seq_one_letter_code
_entity_poly.pdbx_strand_id
1 'polypeptide(L)'
;SVRLRARRVRVFVMGGPLSPVSLSAVLLLLSGGFCSGKDYVLTDDGGLGRVFDGIGGLSGGGATSRLLVNYEEPYRSQILDFLFKPNFGASLHILKVEIGGDAQTTDGTEPSHMHYENDENYFRGYEWWLMKEAKKRNPNITLIGLPWAFPGWVGRGKNWPYDYPDVTVSYVVNWILGAKQYHDLDIQYVG
;
A
#
# COMPACT_ATOMS: atom_id res chain seq x y z
N SER A 1 20.01 18.65 13.54
CA SER A 1 20.18 19.81 12.64
C SER A 1 21.47 19.63 11.84
N VAL A 2 21.37 19.16 10.60
CA VAL A 2 22.54 18.99 9.72
C VAL A 2 22.72 20.29 8.94
N ARG A 3 23.68 21.13 9.36
CA ARG A 3 24.09 22.33 8.62
C ARG A 3 25.14 21.93 7.57
N LEU A 4 24.73 21.83 6.31
CA LEU A 4 25.67 21.85 5.19
C LEU A 4 26.15 23.30 4.99
N ARG A 5 27.40 23.58 5.42
CA ARG A 5 28.08 24.85 5.14
C ARG A 5 28.63 24.82 3.72
N ALA A 6 28.07 25.63 2.82
CA ALA A 6 28.74 26.01 1.59
C ALA A 6 30.01 26.83 1.92
N ARG A 7 31.19 26.35 1.54
CA ARG A 7 32.44 27.09 1.68
C ARG A 7 32.47 28.24 0.67
N ARG A 8 32.48 29.48 1.15
CA ARG A 8 32.72 30.67 0.33
C ARG A 8 34.21 30.73 -0.03
N VAL A 9 34.55 30.46 -1.28
CA VAL A 9 35.92 30.68 -1.79
C VAL A 9 36.13 32.18 -1.93
N ARG A 10 37.04 32.76 -1.13
CA ARG A 10 37.51 34.14 -1.36
C ARG A 10 38.63 34.09 -2.39
N VAL A 11 38.37 34.60 -3.59
CA VAL A 11 39.40 34.85 -4.59
C VAL A 11 40.02 36.21 -4.28
N PHE A 12 41.32 36.24 -4.02
CA PHE A 12 42.09 37.47 -3.79
C PHE A 12 42.67 37.93 -5.13
N VAL A 13 42.28 39.12 -5.61
CA VAL A 13 42.81 39.69 -6.86
C VAL A 13 43.87 40.73 -6.51
N MET A 14 45.15 40.41 -6.77
CA MET A 14 46.28 41.34 -6.64
C MET A 14 46.24 42.38 -7.77
N GLY A 15 46.37 43.66 -7.40
CA GLY A 15 46.26 44.80 -8.32
C GLY A 15 47.49 45.02 -9.20
N GLY A 16 47.28 45.06 -10.51
CA GLY A 16 48.22 45.52 -11.54
C GLY A 16 47.45 46.13 -12.73
N PRO A 17 48.10 46.95 -13.58
CA PRO A 17 47.42 47.76 -14.59
C PRO A 17 46.80 46.90 -15.70
N LEU A 18 45.51 47.12 -15.98
CA LEU A 18 44.67 46.31 -16.85
C LEU A 18 44.88 46.64 -18.33
N SER A 19 45.18 45.63 -19.14
CA SER A 19 45.16 45.71 -20.61
C SER A 19 43.73 45.55 -21.15
N PRO A 20 43.39 46.05 -22.36
CA PRO A 20 42.03 46.01 -22.90
C PRO A 20 41.46 44.59 -23.14
N VAL A 21 42.32 43.56 -23.13
CA VAL A 21 41.91 42.14 -23.22
C VAL A 21 41.39 41.63 -21.86
N SER A 22 41.80 42.23 -20.74
CA SER A 22 41.35 41.86 -19.39
C SER A 22 39.92 42.32 -19.07
N LEU A 23 39.40 43.35 -19.75
CA LEU A 23 38.04 43.87 -19.48
C LEU A 23 36.94 42.89 -19.96
N SER A 24 37.14 42.22 -21.10
CA SER A 24 36.16 41.26 -21.64
C SER A 24 36.06 39.98 -20.81
N ALA A 25 37.16 39.52 -20.20
CA ALA A 25 37.15 38.33 -19.34
C ALA A 25 36.43 38.58 -18.00
N VAL A 26 36.50 39.82 -17.47
CA VAL A 26 35.80 40.21 -16.23
C VAL A 26 34.29 40.34 -16.45
N LEU A 27 33.86 40.81 -17.63
CA LEU A 27 32.44 40.93 -17.95
C LEU A 27 31.75 39.56 -18.20
N LEU A 28 32.50 38.58 -18.72
CA LEU A 28 32.03 37.20 -18.92
C LEU A 28 31.95 36.36 -17.63
N LEU A 29 32.61 36.77 -16.54
CA LEU A 29 32.51 36.11 -15.24
C LEU A 29 31.36 36.65 -14.37
N LEU A 30 30.79 37.81 -14.73
CA LEU A 30 29.64 38.42 -14.06
C LEU A 30 28.29 37.96 -14.62
N SER A 31 28.27 37.27 -15.76
CA SER A 31 27.09 36.63 -16.35
C SER A 31 26.86 35.20 -15.86
N GLY A 32 27.47 34.81 -14.73
CA GLY A 32 27.09 33.62 -13.98
C GLY A 32 25.66 33.81 -13.47
N GLY A 33 24.68 33.41 -14.29
CA GLY A 33 23.28 33.47 -13.95
C GLY A 33 23.08 32.89 -12.55
N PHE A 34 22.60 33.72 -11.63
CA PHE A 34 22.16 33.25 -10.33
C PHE A 34 21.08 32.20 -10.59
N CYS A 35 21.44 30.92 -10.48
CA CYS A 35 20.45 29.87 -10.35
C CYS A 35 19.76 30.15 -9.02
N SER A 36 18.57 30.75 -9.09
CA SER A 36 17.71 30.93 -7.93
C SER A 36 17.21 29.54 -7.54
N GLY A 37 18.02 28.85 -6.74
CA GLY A 37 17.60 27.64 -6.06
C GLY A 37 16.47 28.02 -5.11
N LYS A 38 15.31 27.38 -5.24
CA LYS A 38 14.24 27.55 -4.27
C LYS A 38 14.66 26.82 -2.98
N ASP A 39 14.74 27.56 -1.89
CA ASP A 39 14.91 26.97 -0.56
C ASP A 39 13.57 26.41 -0.08
N TYR A 40 13.57 25.13 0.31
CA TYR A 40 12.41 24.46 0.90
C TYR A 40 12.63 24.31 2.40
N VAL A 41 11.79 24.97 3.20
CA VAL A 41 11.83 24.86 4.67
C VAL A 41 11.04 23.62 5.10
N LEU A 42 11.70 22.70 5.79
CA LEU A 42 11.07 21.56 6.46
C LEU A 42 11.08 21.84 7.96
N THR A 43 9.93 22.21 8.53
CA THR A 43 9.77 22.52 9.96
C THR A 43 8.43 22.01 10.48
N ASP A 44 8.41 21.64 11.75
CA ASP A 44 7.24 21.33 12.56
C ASP A 44 6.88 22.46 13.54
N ASP A 45 7.53 23.64 13.46
CA ASP A 45 7.29 24.81 14.33
C ASP A 45 5.81 25.29 14.32
N GLY A 46 5.07 25.00 13.24
CA GLY A 46 3.64 25.30 13.08
C GLY A 46 2.70 24.15 13.46
N GLY A 47 3.23 23.06 14.03
CA GLY A 47 2.55 21.79 14.22
C GLY A 47 2.74 20.82 13.06
N LEU A 48 2.30 19.58 13.27
CA LEU A 48 2.38 18.52 12.28
C LEU A 48 1.19 18.54 11.32
N GLY A 49 1.40 18.02 10.10
CA GLY A 49 0.35 17.76 9.13
C GLY A 49 -0.53 16.56 9.51
N ARG A 50 -1.17 15.96 8.51
CA ARG A 50 -1.95 14.73 8.70
C ARG A 50 -1.05 13.55 9.09
N VAL A 51 -1.62 12.63 9.86
CA VAL A 51 -0.98 11.33 10.13
C VAL A 51 -0.91 10.55 8.82
N PHE A 52 0.20 9.88 8.61
CA PHE A 52 0.39 8.96 7.50
C PHE A 52 -0.06 7.55 7.92
N ASP A 53 -1.04 7.01 7.23
CA ASP A 53 -1.69 5.74 7.60
C ASP A 53 -1.05 4.50 6.94
N GLY A 54 -0.09 4.69 6.04
CA GLY A 54 0.65 3.61 5.39
C GLY A 54 0.40 3.46 3.89
N ILE A 55 1.14 2.53 3.29
CA ILE A 55 1.04 2.12 1.89
C ILE A 55 0.75 0.61 1.85
N GLY A 56 -0.11 0.20 0.93
CA GLY A 56 -0.54 -1.19 0.82
C GLY A 56 -0.64 -1.75 -0.59
N GLY A 57 -0.97 -3.03 -0.63
CA GLY A 57 -1.32 -3.78 -1.84
C GLY A 57 -2.70 -4.45 -1.71
N LEU A 58 -3.27 -4.82 -2.85
CA LEU A 58 -4.55 -5.55 -2.95
C LEU A 58 -4.28 -6.96 -3.47
N SER A 59 -4.82 -7.96 -2.77
CA SER A 59 -5.06 -9.31 -3.30
C SER A 59 -6.55 -9.49 -3.55
N GLY A 60 -6.91 -10.11 -4.65
CA GLY A 60 -8.29 -10.12 -5.16
C GLY A 60 -8.54 -9.01 -6.17
N GLY A 61 -9.81 -8.59 -6.29
CA GLY A 61 -10.28 -7.96 -7.52
C GLY A 61 -10.17 -8.95 -8.67
N GLY A 62 -10.44 -10.23 -8.38
CA GLY A 62 -10.42 -11.34 -9.34
C GLY A 62 -9.12 -12.12 -9.37
N ALA A 63 -9.00 -13.13 -8.51
CA ALA A 63 -8.04 -14.23 -8.66
C ALA A 63 -6.55 -13.86 -8.78
N THR A 64 -6.15 -12.66 -8.38
CA THR A 64 -4.82 -12.10 -8.67
C THR A 64 -3.67 -12.84 -7.98
N SER A 65 -3.94 -13.48 -6.83
CA SER A 65 -2.99 -14.31 -6.10
C SER A 65 -3.10 -15.82 -6.39
N ARG A 66 -3.95 -16.22 -7.35
CA ARG A 66 -4.33 -17.63 -7.57
C ARG A 66 -3.16 -18.58 -7.80
N LEU A 67 -2.10 -18.12 -8.48
CA LEU A 67 -0.95 -18.96 -8.82
C LEU A 67 0.12 -18.99 -7.71
N LEU A 68 0.08 -18.05 -6.75
CA LEU A 68 1.10 -17.94 -5.70
C LEU A 68 1.06 -19.13 -4.73
N VAL A 69 -0.13 -19.64 -4.41
CA VAL A 69 -0.31 -20.68 -3.38
C VAL A 69 0.45 -21.98 -3.68
N ASN A 70 0.63 -22.30 -4.96
CA ASN A 70 1.25 -23.55 -5.41
C ASN A 70 2.73 -23.40 -5.77
N TYR A 71 3.34 -22.23 -5.54
CA TYR A 71 4.78 -22.09 -5.69
C TYR A 71 5.51 -23.03 -4.74
N GLU A 72 6.59 -23.63 -5.24
CA GLU A 72 7.47 -24.47 -4.44
C GLU A 72 8.22 -23.64 -3.39
N GLU A 73 8.51 -24.26 -2.26
CA GLU A 73 9.48 -23.71 -1.32
C GLU A 73 10.91 -23.91 -1.85
N PRO A 74 11.84 -22.97 -1.60
CA PRO A 74 11.71 -21.80 -0.72
C PRO A 74 11.13 -20.54 -1.40
N TYR A 75 10.80 -20.62 -2.69
CA TYR A 75 10.47 -19.44 -3.50
C TYR A 75 9.18 -18.77 -3.06
N ARG A 76 8.15 -19.54 -2.71
CA ARG A 76 6.90 -18.99 -2.19
C ARG A 76 7.14 -18.14 -0.93
N SER A 77 7.90 -18.68 0.03
CA SER A 77 8.25 -17.91 1.23
C SER A 77 9.12 -16.69 0.92
N GLN A 78 10.02 -16.76 -0.06
CA GLN A 78 10.85 -15.62 -0.47
C GLN A 78 10.01 -14.49 -1.09
N ILE A 79 9.01 -14.81 -1.93
CA ILE A 79 8.08 -13.82 -2.48
C ILE A 79 7.33 -13.12 -1.34
N LEU A 80 6.81 -13.88 -0.38
CA LEU A 80 6.12 -13.33 0.78
C LEU A 80 7.04 -12.46 1.66
N ASP A 81 8.34 -12.82 1.76
CA ASP A 81 9.34 -11.98 2.43
C ASP A 81 9.51 -10.64 1.69
N PHE A 82 9.62 -10.64 0.36
CA PHE A 82 9.70 -9.40 -0.44
C PHE A 82 8.48 -8.49 -0.24
N LEU A 83 7.29 -9.04 -0.04
CA LEU A 83 6.07 -8.27 0.15
C LEU A 83 5.91 -7.73 1.59
N PHE A 84 6.06 -8.60 2.58
CA PHE A 84 5.58 -8.32 3.95
C PHE A 84 6.67 -8.21 5.00
N LYS A 85 7.89 -8.69 4.75
CA LYS A 85 8.95 -8.65 5.76
C LYS A 85 9.43 -7.21 5.97
N PRO A 86 9.37 -6.68 7.20
CA PRO A 86 9.87 -5.34 7.48
C PRO A 86 11.36 -5.20 7.17
N ASN A 87 11.77 -4.02 6.70
CA ASN A 87 13.17 -3.69 6.38
C ASN A 87 13.80 -4.62 5.34
N PHE A 88 12.99 -5.12 4.39
CA PHE A 88 13.48 -6.02 3.36
C PHE A 88 13.10 -5.54 1.95
N GLY A 89 11.91 -5.91 1.47
CA GLY A 89 11.41 -5.50 0.15
C GLY A 89 10.40 -4.36 0.28
N ALA A 90 9.24 -4.54 -0.32
CA ALA A 90 8.13 -3.58 -0.28
C ALA A 90 7.72 -3.20 1.14
N SER A 91 7.84 -4.14 2.10
CA SER A 91 7.59 -3.91 3.52
C SER A 91 6.21 -3.27 3.76
N LEU A 92 5.16 -3.85 3.16
CA LEU A 92 3.83 -3.24 3.12
C LEU A 92 3.23 -3.02 4.52
N HIS A 93 2.59 -1.86 4.69
CA HIS A 93 1.88 -1.49 5.92
C HIS A 93 0.44 -2.03 5.92
N ILE A 94 -0.15 -2.18 4.73
CA ILE A 94 -1.56 -2.54 4.55
C ILE A 94 -1.66 -3.69 3.54
N LEU A 95 -2.44 -4.71 3.86
CA LEU A 95 -2.92 -5.72 2.92
C LEU A 95 -4.45 -5.63 2.85
N LYS A 96 -4.96 -5.27 1.67
CA LYS A 96 -6.39 -5.35 1.36
C LYS A 96 -6.66 -6.67 0.64
N VAL A 97 -7.75 -7.34 0.99
CA VAL A 97 -8.20 -8.58 0.36
C VAL A 97 -9.65 -8.47 -0.13
N GLU A 98 -9.97 -9.22 -1.18
CA GLU A 98 -11.34 -9.44 -1.60
C GLU A 98 -12.09 -10.34 -0.60
N ILE A 99 -13.32 -9.97 -0.27
CA ILE A 99 -14.30 -10.88 0.32
C ILE A 99 -14.97 -11.58 -0.87
N GLY A 100 -14.51 -12.81 -1.15
CA GLY A 100 -14.98 -13.59 -2.30
C GLY A 100 -16.50 -13.72 -2.36
N GLY A 101 -17.06 -13.63 -3.57
CA GLY A 101 -18.50 -13.57 -3.80
C GLY A 101 -19.01 -14.52 -4.88
N ASP A 102 -18.22 -15.54 -5.24
CA ASP A 102 -18.54 -16.55 -6.27
C ASP A 102 -18.76 -16.00 -7.70
N ALA A 103 -18.33 -14.77 -7.96
CA ALA A 103 -18.46 -14.13 -9.26
C ALA A 103 -17.09 -13.79 -9.85
N GLN A 104 -17.07 -13.57 -11.17
CA GLN A 104 -15.89 -13.05 -11.87
C GLN A 104 -15.67 -11.59 -11.44
N THR A 105 -14.50 -11.28 -10.90
CA THR A 105 -14.17 -9.97 -10.34
C THR A 105 -12.94 -9.28 -10.97
N THR A 106 -12.29 -9.90 -11.98
CA THR A 106 -11.49 -9.33 -13.11
C THR A 106 -10.78 -10.47 -13.85
N ASP A 107 -9.85 -11.17 -13.19
CA ASP A 107 -9.04 -12.25 -13.78
C ASP A 107 -9.50 -13.66 -13.35
N GLY A 108 -10.58 -13.75 -12.58
CA GLY A 108 -11.17 -15.01 -12.14
C GLY A 108 -12.21 -14.82 -11.04
N THR A 109 -12.70 -15.95 -10.52
CA THR A 109 -13.66 -15.99 -9.42
C THR A 109 -12.93 -16.26 -8.11
N GLU A 110 -13.39 -15.64 -7.03
CA GLU A 110 -12.96 -15.96 -5.67
C GLU A 110 -14.11 -16.57 -4.86
N PRO A 111 -13.87 -17.68 -4.14
CA PRO A 111 -14.93 -18.42 -3.47
C PRO A 111 -15.45 -17.67 -2.25
N SER A 112 -16.77 -17.63 -2.09
CA SER A 112 -17.44 -17.10 -0.91
C SER A 112 -17.29 -18.02 0.29
N HIS A 113 -17.30 -17.43 1.49
CA HIS A 113 -17.47 -18.16 2.75
C HIS A 113 -18.90 -18.71 2.91
N MET A 114 -19.88 -18.26 2.11
CA MET A 114 -21.27 -18.72 2.14
C MET A 114 -21.85 -18.87 0.71
N HIS A 115 -21.69 -20.05 0.09
CA HIS A 115 -22.23 -20.30 -1.26
C HIS A 115 -23.76 -20.28 -1.32
N TYR A 116 -24.41 -20.67 -0.23
CA TYR A 116 -25.87 -20.66 -0.04
C TYR A 116 -26.19 -20.19 1.40
N GLU A 117 -27.44 -19.81 1.66
CA GLU A 117 -27.84 -19.10 2.90
C GLU A 117 -27.46 -19.82 4.21
N ASN A 118 -27.44 -21.16 4.20
CA ASN A 118 -27.08 -21.98 5.35
C ASN A 118 -25.69 -22.63 5.24
N ASP A 119 -24.82 -22.12 4.36
CA ASP A 119 -23.44 -22.56 4.19
C ASP A 119 -22.49 -21.60 4.90
N GLU A 120 -21.57 -22.13 5.71
CA GLU A 120 -20.45 -21.36 6.23
C GLU A 120 -19.16 -22.18 6.16
N ASN A 121 -18.14 -21.65 5.48
CA ASN A 121 -16.82 -22.25 5.44
C ASN A 121 -15.74 -21.18 5.28
N TYR A 122 -14.98 -21.00 6.35
CA TYR A 122 -13.91 -20.00 6.45
C TYR A 122 -12.54 -20.53 6.02
N PHE A 123 -12.48 -21.64 5.29
CA PHE A 123 -11.22 -22.26 4.82
C PHE A 123 -11.11 -22.33 3.30
N ARG A 124 -12.03 -21.70 2.57
CA ARG A 124 -12.00 -21.63 1.11
C ARG A 124 -11.07 -20.54 0.60
N GLY A 125 -10.59 -20.72 -0.62
CA GLY A 125 -9.71 -19.75 -1.28
C GLY A 125 -8.36 -19.65 -0.59
N TYR A 126 -7.70 -18.50 -0.75
CA TYR A 126 -6.33 -18.32 -0.30
C TYR A 126 -6.09 -17.03 0.48
N GLU A 127 -7.08 -16.14 0.57
CA GLU A 127 -6.92 -14.87 1.28
C GLU A 127 -6.72 -15.06 2.78
N TRP A 128 -7.37 -16.06 3.39
CA TRP A 128 -7.09 -16.45 4.78
C TRP A 128 -5.64 -16.83 5.01
N TRP A 129 -5.06 -17.61 4.08
CA TRP A 129 -3.66 -18.02 4.14
C TRP A 129 -2.75 -16.81 3.94
N LEU A 130 -3.03 -15.96 2.94
CA LEU A 130 -2.21 -14.80 2.63
C LEU A 130 -2.16 -13.81 3.79
N MET A 131 -3.31 -13.51 4.41
CA MET A 131 -3.38 -12.65 5.59
C MET A 131 -2.58 -13.21 6.77
N LYS A 132 -2.62 -14.53 7.01
CA LYS A 132 -1.79 -15.18 8.05
C LYS A 132 -0.30 -15.09 7.73
N GLU A 133 0.10 -15.33 6.49
CA GLU A 133 1.50 -15.22 6.07
C GLU A 133 2.03 -13.78 6.17
N ALA A 134 1.17 -12.79 5.89
CA ALA A 134 1.48 -11.38 6.06
C ALA A 134 1.64 -11.03 7.55
N LYS A 135 0.68 -11.39 8.41
CA LYS A 135 0.73 -11.17 9.87
C LYS A 135 1.92 -11.85 10.53
N LYS A 136 2.29 -13.05 10.08
CA LYS A 136 3.47 -13.77 10.58
C LYS A 136 4.77 -13.00 10.35
N ARG A 137 4.88 -12.27 9.23
CA ARG A 137 6.06 -11.46 8.88
C ARG A 137 6.01 -10.06 9.48
N ASN A 138 4.83 -9.45 9.48
CA ASN A 138 4.57 -8.14 10.05
C ASN A 138 3.31 -8.19 10.92
N PRO A 139 3.44 -8.42 12.24
CA PRO A 139 2.30 -8.45 13.16
C PRO A 139 1.48 -7.14 13.16
N ASN A 140 2.11 -6.01 12.80
CA ASN A 140 1.50 -4.69 12.75
C ASN A 140 0.83 -4.36 11.41
N ILE A 141 0.80 -5.28 10.44
CA ILE A 141 0.15 -5.03 9.15
C ILE A 141 -1.35 -4.78 9.36
N THR A 142 -1.89 -3.78 8.69
CA THR A 142 -3.33 -3.48 8.66
C THR A 142 -4.00 -4.38 7.63
N LEU A 143 -5.07 -5.07 8.02
CA LEU A 143 -5.89 -5.92 7.17
C LEU A 143 -7.21 -5.22 6.83
N ILE A 144 -7.57 -5.25 5.55
CA ILE A 144 -8.80 -4.64 5.02
C ILE A 144 -9.56 -5.66 4.19
N GLY A 145 -10.87 -5.82 4.43
CA GLY A 145 -11.76 -6.62 3.58
C GLY A 145 -12.69 -5.75 2.73
N LEU A 146 -12.95 -6.14 1.48
CA LEU A 146 -13.96 -5.52 0.62
C LEU A 146 -14.62 -6.57 -0.28
N PRO A 147 -15.95 -6.66 -0.36
CA PRO A 147 -16.62 -7.50 -1.36
C PRO A 147 -16.61 -6.82 -2.74
N TRP A 148 -16.24 -7.58 -3.78
CA TRP A 148 -16.47 -7.16 -5.18
C TRP A 148 -17.81 -7.64 -5.72
N ALA A 149 -18.28 -8.78 -5.20
CA ALA A 149 -19.53 -9.41 -5.58
C ALA A 149 -20.15 -10.10 -4.36
N PHE A 150 -21.40 -10.54 -4.51
CA PHE A 150 -22.14 -11.26 -3.49
C PHE A 150 -22.77 -12.51 -4.10
N PRO A 151 -22.86 -13.62 -3.35
CA PRO A 151 -23.65 -14.77 -3.75
C PRO A 151 -25.12 -14.39 -4.01
N GLY A 152 -25.76 -15.01 -5.00
CA GLY A 152 -27.11 -14.61 -5.45
C GLY A 152 -28.21 -14.70 -4.37
N TRP A 153 -28.01 -15.52 -3.33
CA TRP A 153 -28.96 -15.64 -2.22
C TRP A 153 -29.00 -14.37 -1.35
N VAL A 154 -27.91 -13.61 -1.28
CA VAL A 154 -27.83 -12.34 -0.52
C VAL A 154 -28.84 -11.32 -1.05
N GLY A 155 -29.02 -11.25 -2.37
CA GLY A 155 -30.04 -10.41 -3.01
C GLY A 155 -31.45 -11.01 -3.02
N ARG A 156 -31.66 -12.18 -2.38
CA ARG A 156 -32.90 -12.98 -2.41
C ARG A 156 -33.49 -13.14 -3.82
N GLY A 157 -32.62 -13.53 -4.75
CA GLY A 157 -33.00 -13.74 -6.16
C GLY A 157 -33.01 -12.48 -7.03
N LYS A 158 -32.67 -11.31 -6.47
CA LYS A 158 -32.42 -10.07 -7.24
C LYS A 158 -30.91 -9.83 -7.40
N ASN A 159 -30.53 -9.15 -8.49
CA ASN A 159 -29.15 -8.74 -8.74
C ASN A 159 -28.82 -7.39 -8.05
N TRP A 160 -29.20 -7.25 -6.77
CA TRP A 160 -28.95 -6.04 -5.98
C TRP A 160 -28.79 -6.41 -4.50
N PRO A 161 -27.65 -6.09 -3.86
CA PRO A 161 -27.40 -6.50 -2.48
C PRO A 161 -28.06 -5.58 -1.44
N TYR A 162 -28.62 -4.43 -1.83
CA TYR A 162 -29.11 -3.45 -0.85
C TYR A 162 -30.62 -3.43 -0.64
N ASP A 163 -31.36 -4.31 -1.31
CA ASP A 163 -32.80 -4.48 -1.05
C ASP A 163 -33.07 -5.12 0.32
N TYR A 164 -32.12 -5.93 0.80
CA TYR A 164 -32.16 -6.62 2.11
C TYR A 164 -30.85 -6.34 2.86
N PRO A 165 -30.65 -5.10 3.35
CA PRO A 165 -29.37 -4.67 3.91
C PRO A 165 -28.98 -5.46 5.16
N ASP A 166 -29.95 -5.97 5.92
CA ASP A 166 -29.74 -6.85 7.08
C ASP A 166 -29.05 -8.17 6.68
N VAL A 167 -29.47 -8.77 5.56
CA VAL A 167 -28.85 -9.99 5.01
C VAL A 167 -27.43 -9.71 4.56
N THR A 168 -27.22 -8.63 3.81
CA THR A 168 -25.90 -8.24 3.30
C THR A 168 -24.92 -7.88 4.40
N VAL A 169 -25.37 -7.14 5.42
CA VAL A 169 -24.54 -6.83 6.60
C VAL A 169 -24.19 -8.10 7.35
N SER A 170 -25.14 -9.02 7.56
CA SER A 170 -24.89 -10.29 8.23
C SER A 170 -23.84 -11.13 7.48
N TYR A 171 -23.94 -11.21 6.14
CA TYR A 171 -22.95 -11.88 5.30
C TYR A 171 -21.53 -11.33 5.50
N VAL A 172 -21.37 -10.00 5.47
CA VAL A 172 -20.06 -9.34 5.63
C VAL A 172 -19.54 -9.48 7.07
N VAL A 173 -20.39 -9.31 8.07
CA VAL A 173 -20.02 -9.46 9.49
C VAL A 173 -19.59 -10.90 9.79
N ASN A 174 -20.28 -11.90 9.25
CA ASN A 174 -19.88 -13.30 9.41
C ASN A 174 -18.47 -13.56 8.87
N TRP A 175 -18.07 -12.93 7.75
CA TRP A 175 -16.71 -13.01 7.25
C TRP A 175 -15.68 -12.46 8.26
N ILE A 176 -15.95 -11.28 8.85
CA ILE A 176 -15.07 -10.64 9.84
C ILE A 176 -14.96 -11.51 11.11
N LEU A 177 -16.09 -12.02 11.61
CA LEU A 177 -16.11 -12.90 12.77
C LEU A 177 -15.36 -14.21 12.49
N GLY A 178 -15.55 -14.78 11.31
CA GLY A 178 -14.83 -15.97 10.87
C GLY A 178 -13.31 -15.76 10.77
N ALA A 179 -12.89 -14.58 10.30
CA ALA A 179 -11.46 -14.19 10.27
C ALA A 179 -10.84 -14.30 11.67
N LYS A 180 -11.52 -13.76 12.69
CA LYS A 180 -11.05 -13.81 14.07
C LYS A 180 -11.13 -15.21 14.66
N GLN A 181 -12.29 -15.87 14.54
CA GLN A 181 -12.55 -17.15 15.19
C GLN A 181 -11.68 -18.29 14.66
N TYR A 182 -11.47 -18.36 13.34
CA TYR A 182 -10.79 -19.51 12.72
C TYR A 182 -9.32 -19.25 12.35
N HIS A 183 -8.91 -17.98 12.27
CA HIS A 183 -7.55 -17.62 11.84
C HIS A 183 -6.82 -16.65 12.77
N ASP A 184 -7.46 -16.21 13.86
CA ASP A 184 -6.94 -15.18 14.78
C ASP A 184 -6.52 -13.89 14.06
N LEU A 185 -7.31 -13.49 13.05
CA LEU A 185 -7.07 -12.28 12.28
C LEU A 185 -8.03 -11.16 12.72
N ASP A 186 -7.46 -10.07 13.22
CA ASP A 186 -8.21 -8.83 13.46
C ASP A 186 -8.26 -8.01 12.17
N ILE A 187 -9.46 -7.85 11.61
CA ILE A 187 -9.73 -7.02 10.42
C ILE A 187 -9.97 -5.58 10.88
N GLN A 188 -9.10 -4.65 10.48
CA GLN A 188 -9.15 -3.26 10.96
C GLN A 188 -10.14 -2.40 10.17
N TYR A 189 -10.35 -2.71 8.89
CA TYR A 189 -11.29 -1.97 8.03
C TYR A 189 -12.11 -2.91 7.17
N VAL A 190 -13.36 -2.54 6.94
CA VAL A 190 -14.25 -3.14 5.95
C VAL A 190 -14.81 -2.03 5.07
N GLY A 191 -14.88 -2.28 3.76
CA GLY A 191 -15.44 -1.34 2.78
C GLY A 191 -16.85 -1.67 2.33
#